data_AF-A0A9D6PTR1-F1
#
_entry.id   AF-A0A9D6PTR1-F1
#
_cell.length_a   1.000
_cell.length_b   1.000
_cell.length_c   1.000
_cell.angle_alpha   90.00
_cell.angle_beta   90.00
_cell.angle_gamma   90.00
#
_symmetry.space_group_name_H-M   'P 1'
#
loop_
_entity.id
_entity.type
_entity.pdbx_description
1 polymer ?
#
loop_
_entity_poly.entity_id
_entity_poly.type
_entity_poly.pdbx_seq_one_letter_code
_entity_poly.pdbx_strand_id
1 'polypeptide(L)'
;MMKRFWVYRVSFLVMALGIGGTFFFFMKTPTEEVASSPEIISNQPLSGRNVLEGPKELSEKVDSPSSGKTNLSKEIPKPVPQIETQKLIPVKDADKKLALAKELKSSGKLTEAHEILKELILASNITHEEVQKEFWDVNTKLIFSDSAIPGWRQEITVGKGDSLFMIAKQYHTTVDLLEESNHLSSKNLHPGEILHVFTGQISLVASKSLNILNLKINGEVVKTYQVGTGVGGSTPVGEFKVINKLKDPSWHHDGKTYPFGDPKNILGTRWMGLNFKGYGIHGTLDPTSVGKQSSAGCIRLKNEEVEELYKIVPVGTVVSIVE
;
A
#
# COMPACT_ATOMS: atom_id res chain seq x y z
N MET A 1 43.16 -29.83 4.25
CA MET A 1 42.91 -29.62 2.80
C MET A 1 42.30 -30.92 2.27
N MET A 2 41.04 -30.90 1.77
CA MET A 2 40.34 -32.05 1.10
C MET A 2 40.05 -33.29 2.01
N LYS A 3 38.98 -34.09 1.85
CA LYS A 3 37.75 -34.01 1.03
C LYS A 3 36.64 -34.96 1.60
N ARG A 4 35.38 -34.50 1.58
CA ARG A 4 34.12 -35.23 1.25
C ARG A 4 33.66 -36.49 2.04
N PHE A 5 32.60 -36.29 2.84
CA PHE A 5 31.26 -36.91 2.70
C PHE A 5 31.01 -37.89 1.51
N TRP A 6 30.39 -39.06 1.72
CA TRP A 6 28.92 -39.28 1.78
C TRP A 6 28.57 -40.77 1.97
N VAL A 7 27.48 -41.07 2.69
CA VAL A 7 26.94 -42.40 3.02
C VAL A 7 25.44 -42.21 3.31
N TYR A 8 24.44 -42.94 2.80
CA TYR A 8 24.34 -44.06 1.84
C TYR A 8 23.19 -43.78 0.83
N ARG A 9 22.95 -44.69 -0.13
CA ARG A 9 21.63 -44.88 -0.76
C ARG A 9 21.20 -46.34 -0.62
N VAL A 10 20.01 -46.60 -0.10
CA VAL A 10 19.38 -47.93 -0.15
C VAL A 10 18.60 -48.05 -1.45
N SER A 11 18.93 -49.06 -2.25
CA SER A 11 18.13 -49.46 -3.40
C SER A 11 17.32 -50.68 -3.01
N PHE A 12 16.00 -50.69 -3.28
CA PHE A 12 15.24 -51.93 -3.31
C PHE A 12 14.71 -52.17 -4.73
N LEU A 13 15.09 -53.32 -5.26
CA LEU A 13 14.71 -53.85 -6.55
C LEU A 13 13.77 -55.04 -6.28
N VAL A 14 12.55 -55.02 -6.81
CA VAL A 14 11.72 -56.23 -6.94
C VAL A 14 11.12 -56.25 -8.34
N MET A 15 11.22 -57.42 -8.97
CA MET A 15 10.82 -57.68 -10.35
C MET A 15 9.33 -58.00 -10.51
N ALA A 16 8.78 -57.50 -11.62
CA ALA A 16 7.90 -58.17 -12.59
C ALA A 16 6.80 -59.15 -12.13
N LEU A 17 5.58 -58.87 -12.60
CA LEU A 17 4.71 -59.72 -13.46
C LEU A 17 3.48 -58.86 -13.84
N GLY A 18 2.92 -58.84 -15.04
CA GLY A 18 3.32 -59.58 -16.25
C GLY A 18 2.20 -59.79 -17.29
N ILE A 19 1.27 -58.82 -17.47
CA ILE A 19 0.23 -58.79 -18.52
C ILE A 19 -0.04 -57.30 -18.84
N GLY A 20 -0.32 -56.83 -20.07
CA GLY A 20 -0.31 -57.48 -21.39
C GLY A 20 -1.43 -56.94 -22.31
N GLY A 21 -1.11 -56.10 -23.31
CA GLY A 21 -2.10 -55.48 -24.21
C GLY A 21 -1.48 -54.66 -25.35
N THR A 22 -1.71 -55.11 -26.58
CA THR A 22 -1.11 -54.58 -27.82
C THR A 22 -1.99 -53.52 -28.49
N PHE A 23 -1.44 -52.40 -28.95
CA PHE A 23 -2.07 -51.56 -29.97
C PHE A 23 -1.04 -51.05 -30.99
N PHE A 24 -1.44 -51.04 -32.27
CA PHE A 24 -0.54 -50.90 -33.42
C PHE A 24 -0.13 -49.45 -33.72
N PHE A 25 1.13 -49.27 -34.08
CA PHE A 25 1.63 -48.10 -34.79
C PHE A 25 1.18 -48.13 -36.26
N PHE A 26 0.79 -46.98 -36.81
CA PHE A 26 0.75 -46.77 -38.26
C PHE A 26 1.38 -45.42 -38.60
N MET A 27 2.52 -45.45 -39.29
CA MET A 27 3.12 -44.25 -39.89
C MET A 27 2.43 -43.96 -41.23
N LYS A 28 2.17 -42.68 -41.51
CA LYS A 28 2.02 -42.20 -42.90
C LYS A 28 2.31 -40.70 -43.02
N THR A 29 3.34 -40.37 -43.79
CA THR A 29 3.64 -39.08 -44.43
C THR A 29 4.40 -39.38 -45.74
N PRO A 30 4.63 -38.43 -46.67
CA PRO A 30 4.03 -37.10 -46.83
C PRO A 30 3.35 -36.92 -48.20
N THR A 31 2.71 -35.76 -48.41
CA THR A 31 2.60 -35.11 -49.73
C THR A 31 2.77 -33.60 -49.53
N GLU A 32 3.61 -32.98 -50.35
CA GLU A 32 3.83 -31.53 -50.38
C GLU A 32 2.71 -30.81 -51.14
N GLU A 33 2.35 -29.59 -50.73
CA GLU A 33 1.99 -28.53 -51.67
C GLU A 33 2.36 -27.15 -51.10
N VAL A 34 2.46 -26.15 -51.98
CA VAL A 34 3.39 -25.01 -51.84
C VAL A 34 2.76 -23.73 -51.26
N ALA A 35 3.61 -22.87 -50.71
CA ALA A 35 3.29 -21.71 -49.89
C ALA A 35 2.59 -20.53 -50.61
N SER A 36 1.86 -19.73 -49.81
CA SER A 36 1.80 -18.27 -49.96
C SER A 36 1.66 -17.59 -48.59
N SER A 37 2.53 -16.63 -48.28
CA SER A 37 2.44 -15.79 -47.07
C SER A 37 1.32 -14.76 -47.20
N PRO A 38 0.80 -14.20 -46.08
CA PRO A 38 1.28 -12.85 -45.75
C PRO A 38 1.41 -12.51 -44.24
N GLU A 39 2.22 -11.47 -44.03
CA GLU A 39 2.19 -10.44 -42.96
C GLU A 39 2.42 -10.78 -41.47
N ILE A 40 3.50 -10.16 -40.98
CA ILE A 40 3.84 -10.02 -39.55
C ILE A 40 3.01 -8.89 -38.96
N ILE A 41 2.13 -9.20 -38.01
CA ILE A 41 1.42 -8.16 -37.23
C ILE A 41 2.36 -7.60 -36.16
N SER A 42 2.64 -6.30 -36.26
CA SER A 42 3.40 -5.52 -35.29
C SER A 42 2.62 -5.33 -33.99
N ASN A 43 3.19 -5.71 -32.85
CA ASN A 43 2.68 -5.36 -31.53
C ASN A 43 2.98 -3.88 -31.22
N GLN A 44 2.02 -2.99 -31.47
CA GLN A 44 2.04 -1.64 -30.91
C GLN A 44 1.42 -1.61 -29.50
N PRO A 45 2.02 -0.89 -28.53
CA PRO A 45 1.41 -0.70 -27.21
C PRO A 45 0.27 0.33 -27.27
N LEU A 46 -0.88 -0.02 -26.68
CA LEU A 46 -2.06 0.85 -26.59
C LEU A 46 -1.80 2.07 -25.71
N SER A 47 -1.76 3.26 -26.31
CA SER A 47 -1.56 4.54 -25.61
C SER A 47 -2.86 5.09 -24.98
N GLY A 48 -3.25 4.50 -23.86
CA GLY A 48 -4.35 5.03 -23.02
C GLY A 48 -3.92 6.27 -22.23
N ARG A 49 -4.28 7.47 -22.70
CA ARG A 49 -3.99 8.75 -22.01
C ARG A 49 -4.78 8.89 -20.71
N ASN A 50 -4.10 8.90 -19.56
CA ASN A 50 -4.64 9.44 -18.31
C ASN A 50 -3.93 10.78 -18.02
N VAL A 51 -4.57 11.89 -18.41
CA VAL A 51 -4.00 13.24 -18.32
C VAL A 51 -4.33 13.87 -16.98
N LEU A 52 -3.32 14.27 -16.20
CA LEU A 52 -3.47 15.15 -15.04
C LEU A 52 -2.39 16.23 -15.09
N GLU A 53 -2.81 17.49 -15.23
CA GLU A 53 -1.92 18.66 -15.15
C GLU A 53 -1.65 19.02 -13.68
N GLY A 54 -0.38 19.23 -13.34
CA GLY A 54 0.03 19.83 -12.06
C GLY A 54 -0.33 21.33 -11.95
N PRO A 55 -0.15 21.94 -10.77
CA PRO A 55 -0.47 23.35 -10.56
C PRO A 55 0.46 24.29 -11.34
N LYS A 56 -0.10 25.36 -11.88
CA LYS A 56 0.65 26.53 -12.35
C LYS A 56 1.03 27.41 -11.17
N GLU A 57 2.30 27.80 -11.05
CA GLU A 57 2.62 29.07 -10.39
C GLU A 57 2.22 30.23 -11.33
N LEU A 58 1.55 31.23 -10.76
CA LEU A 58 1.28 32.50 -11.42
C LEU A 58 1.92 33.62 -10.59
N SER A 59 3.09 34.06 -11.02
CA SER A 59 3.78 35.24 -10.50
C SER A 59 3.36 36.48 -11.28
N GLU A 60 2.16 37.02 -10.98
CA GLU A 60 1.73 38.31 -11.50
C GLU A 60 1.06 39.17 -10.42
N LYS A 61 1.36 40.48 -10.45
CA LYS A 61 0.84 41.46 -9.49
C LYS A 61 -0.68 41.60 -9.63
N VAL A 62 -1.39 41.63 -8.50
CA VAL A 62 -2.82 41.96 -8.46
C VAL A 62 -3.03 43.12 -7.50
N ASP A 63 -3.42 44.27 -8.03
CA ASP A 63 -3.98 45.38 -7.25
C ASP A 63 -5.36 44.98 -6.70
N SER A 64 -5.64 45.39 -5.47
CA SER A 64 -6.87 45.04 -4.73
C SER A 64 -8.16 45.56 -5.42
N PRO A 65 -9.19 44.71 -5.62
CA PRO A 65 -10.54 45.16 -5.90
C PRO A 65 -11.43 45.17 -4.63
N SER A 66 -12.31 46.17 -4.58
CA SER A 66 -13.26 46.46 -3.51
C SER A 66 -14.31 45.37 -3.25
N SER A 67 -14.96 45.48 -2.10
CA SER A 67 -15.99 44.59 -1.59
C SER A 67 -17.24 44.43 -2.47
N GLY A 68 -17.60 43.18 -2.74
CA GLY A 68 -18.92 42.77 -3.23
C GLY A 68 -19.47 41.65 -2.35
N LYS A 69 -20.55 41.91 -1.59
CA LYS A 69 -21.13 40.93 -0.66
C LYS A 69 -22.03 39.94 -1.39
N THR A 70 -21.74 38.64 -1.32
CA THR A 70 -22.72 37.57 -1.54
C THR A 70 -22.68 36.57 -0.39
N ASN A 71 -23.84 36.28 0.21
CA ASN A 71 -23.95 35.37 1.33
C ASN A 71 -23.87 33.92 0.86
N LEU A 72 -22.72 33.28 1.09
CA LEU A 72 -22.63 31.83 1.25
C LEU A 72 -22.41 31.54 2.73
N SER A 73 -23.38 30.86 3.34
CA SER A 73 -23.35 30.50 4.76
C SER A 73 -22.18 29.58 5.06
N LYS A 74 -21.15 30.13 5.73
CA LYS A 74 -20.03 29.37 6.28
C LYS A 74 -20.51 28.49 7.43
N GLU A 75 -20.97 27.28 7.14
CA GLU A 75 -20.71 26.18 8.08
C GLU A 75 -19.22 25.84 7.96
N ILE A 76 -18.42 26.48 8.82
CA ILE A 76 -17.06 26.05 9.08
C ILE A 76 -17.17 24.61 9.61
N PRO A 77 -16.51 23.61 8.99
CA PRO A 77 -16.52 22.26 9.54
C PRO A 77 -16.01 22.34 10.98
N LYS A 78 -16.80 21.81 11.91
CA LYS A 78 -16.49 21.85 13.35
C LYS A 78 -15.07 21.33 13.56
N PRO A 79 -14.27 21.94 14.45
CA PRO A 79 -12.90 21.49 14.67
C PRO A 79 -12.91 19.99 14.94
N VAL A 80 -12.06 19.26 14.21
CA VAL A 80 -11.88 17.81 14.39
C VAL A 80 -11.69 17.56 15.88
N PRO A 81 -12.41 16.60 16.49
CA PRO A 81 -12.27 16.31 17.91
C PRO A 81 -10.79 16.16 18.24
N GLN A 82 -10.30 17.01 19.14
CA GLN A 82 -8.97 16.82 19.70
C GLN A 82 -8.92 15.39 20.22
N ILE A 83 -7.84 14.68 19.88
CA ILE A 83 -7.61 13.31 20.36
C ILE A 83 -7.89 13.32 21.85
N GLU A 84 -8.94 12.61 22.29
CA GLU A 84 -9.20 12.46 23.71
C GLU A 84 -7.91 11.94 24.33
N THR A 85 -7.32 12.72 25.24
CA THR A 85 -6.11 12.35 25.94
C THR A 85 -6.47 11.22 26.88
N GLN A 86 -6.52 10.01 26.33
CA GLN A 86 -6.70 8.77 27.08
C GLN A 86 -5.69 8.80 28.22
N LYS A 87 -6.22 8.89 29.43
CA LYS A 87 -5.45 9.17 30.63
C LYS A 87 -4.45 8.04 30.81
N LEU A 88 -3.18 8.30 30.51
CA LEU A 88 -2.12 7.29 30.59
C LEU A 88 -2.12 6.65 31.98
N ILE A 89 -2.10 5.32 32.02
CA ILE A 89 -2.21 4.53 33.26
C ILE A 89 -0.88 3.80 33.49
N PRO A 90 -0.35 3.72 34.71
CA PRO A 90 0.85 2.92 34.95
C PRO A 90 0.56 1.43 34.73
N VAL A 91 1.31 0.81 33.81
CA VAL A 91 1.24 -0.63 33.53
C VAL A 91 2.27 -1.37 34.38
N LYS A 92 1.82 -2.41 35.08
CA LYS A 92 2.69 -3.26 35.90
C LYS A 92 3.65 -4.06 35.00
N ASP A 93 4.92 -4.12 35.41
CA ASP A 93 5.98 -4.87 34.73
C ASP A 93 6.18 -4.47 33.24
N ALA A 94 5.98 -3.18 32.91
CA ALA A 94 5.95 -2.67 31.53
C ALA A 94 7.17 -3.08 30.67
N ASP A 95 8.39 -3.00 31.21
CA ASP A 95 9.60 -3.40 30.47
C ASP A 95 9.63 -4.91 30.15
N LYS A 96 9.14 -5.76 31.08
CA LYS A 96 9.02 -7.21 30.85
C LYS A 96 7.95 -7.51 29.81
N LYS A 97 6.85 -6.75 29.81
CA LYS A 97 5.81 -6.84 28.77
C LYS A 97 6.37 -6.46 27.40
N LEU A 98 7.17 -5.39 27.30
CA LEU A 98 7.82 -5.00 26.05
C LEU A 98 8.82 -6.06 25.56
N ALA A 99 9.60 -6.65 26.47
CA ALA A 99 10.49 -7.77 26.13
C ALA A 99 9.72 -9.00 25.61
N LEU A 100 8.61 -9.37 26.28
CA LEU A 100 7.73 -10.46 25.85
C LEU A 100 7.07 -10.16 24.49
N ALA A 101 6.61 -8.94 24.24
CA ALA A 101 6.04 -8.56 22.95
C ALA A 101 7.07 -8.70 21.80
N LYS A 102 8.33 -8.33 22.04
CA LYS A 102 9.44 -8.51 21.08
C LYS A 102 9.72 -10.00 20.79
N GLU A 103 9.65 -10.86 21.80
CA GLU A 103 9.80 -12.32 21.67
C GLU A 103 8.62 -12.97 20.93
N LEU A 104 7.39 -12.56 21.23
CA LEU A 104 6.20 -12.99 20.52
C LEU A 104 6.27 -12.56 19.04
N LYS A 105 6.68 -11.32 18.77
CA LYS A 105 6.92 -10.81 17.42
C LYS A 105 7.97 -11.63 16.66
N SER A 106 9.11 -11.95 17.28
CA SER A 106 10.18 -12.72 16.63
C SER A 106 9.83 -14.20 16.42
N SER A 107 8.93 -14.76 17.24
CA SER A 107 8.37 -16.11 17.08
C SER A 107 7.12 -16.19 16.20
N GLY A 108 6.71 -15.09 15.55
CA GLY A 108 5.56 -15.04 14.64
C GLY A 108 4.19 -14.92 15.31
N LYS A 109 4.14 -14.82 16.64
CA LYS A 109 2.92 -14.62 17.46
C LYS A 109 2.51 -13.16 17.46
N LEU A 110 2.16 -12.67 16.28
CA LEU A 110 1.93 -11.24 16.03
C LEU A 110 0.69 -10.71 16.76
N THR A 111 -0.39 -11.49 16.86
CA THR A 111 -1.62 -11.08 17.55
C THR A 111 -1.38 -10.89 19.05
N GLU A 112 -0.68 -11.84 19.69
CA GLU A 112 -0.33 -11.73 21.11
C GLU A 112 0.66 -10.58 21.37
N ALA A 113 1.59 -10.31 20.44
CA ALA A 113 2.45 -9.13 20.51
C ALA A 113 1.63 -7.82 20.37
N HIS A 114 0.63 -7.78 19.49
CA HIS A 114 -0.24 -6.62 19.28
C HIS A 114 -1.01 -6.25 20.54
N GLU A 115 -1.67 -7.21 21.20
CA GLU A 115 -2.45 -6.94 22.41
C GLU A 115 -1.58 -6.37 23.54
N ILE A 116 -0.38 -6.90 23.74
CA ILE A 116 0.56 -6.37 24.74
C ILE A 116 1.02 -4.95 24.37
N LEU A 117 1.34 -4.69 23.10
CA LEU A 117 1.78 -3.37 22.65
C LEU A 117 0.63 -2.33 22.67
N LYS A 118 -0.61 -2.76 22.44
CA LYS A 118 -1.84 -1.95 22.58
C LYS A 118 -2.14 -1.59 24.04
N GLU A 119 -1.75 -2.41 25.01
CA GLU A 119 -1.73 -2.01 26.42
C GLU A 119 -0.62 -0.99 26.70
N LEU A 120 0.60 -1.26 26.20
CA LEU A 120 1.79 -0.43 26.47
C LEU A 120 1.75 0.95 25.82
N ILE A 121 1.04 1.14 24.71
CA ILE A 121 0.91 2.45 24.04
C ILE A 121 0.15 3.49 24.89
N LEU A 122 -0.60 3.02 25.90
CA LEU A 122 -1.34 3.83 26.88
C LEU A 122 -0.64 3.87 28.25
N ALA A 123 0.56 3.29 28.38
CA ALA A 123 1.26 3.13 29.65
C ALA A 123 2.04 4.38 30.03
N SER A 124 1.75 4.97 31.20
CA SER A 124 2.40 6.22 31.64
C SER A 124 3.87 6.06 32.06
N ASN A 125 4.37 4.83 32.17
CA ASN A 125 5.63 4.47 32.82
C ASN A 125 6.60 3.70 31.92
N ILE A 126 6.58 3.96 30.60
CA ILE A 126 7.51 3.39 29.63
C ILE A 126 7.91 4.41 28.55
N THR A 127 9.07 4.24 27.94
CA THR A 127 9.50 5.05 26.78
C THR A 127 8.62 4.76 25.58
N HIS A 128 7.77 5.73 25.21
CA HIS A 128 6.76 5.52 24.17
C HIS A 128 7.38 5.34 22.77
N GLU A 129 8.55 5.90 22.47
CA GLU A 129 9.21 5.78 21.15
C GLU A 129 9.48 4.33 20.76
N GLU A 130 10.01 3.51 21.68
CA GLU A 130 10.30 2.11 21.39
C GLU A 130 9.01 1.28 21.29
N VAL A 131 8.04 1.52 22.18
CA VAL A 131 6.72 0.87 22.12
C VAL A 131 6.00 1.22 20.81
N GLN A 132 6.03 2.48 20.37
CA GLN A 132 5.46 2.94 19.09
C GLN A 132 6.09 2.23 17.91
N LYS A 133 7.43 2.18 17.86
CA LYS A 133 8.17 1.50 16.79
C LYS A 133 7.82 0.02 16.70
N GLU A 134 7.77 -0.67 17.84
CA GLU A 134 7.40 -2.08 17.92
C GLU A 134 5.93 -2.31 17.53
N PHE A 135 5.01 -1.45 18.00
CA PHE A 135 3.58 -1.50 17.67
C PHE A 135 3.35 -1.29 16.17
N TRP A 136 4.00 -0.31 15.54
CA TRP A 136 3.89 -0.07 14.10
C TRP A 136 4.47 -1.21 13.27
N ASP A 137 5.59 -1.83 13.68
CA ASP A 137 6.16 -3.00 13.00
C ASP A 137 5.21 -4.21 13.08
N VAL A 138 4.67 -4.50 14.27
CA VAL A 138 3.68 -5.56 14.48
C VAL A 138 2.41 -5.30 13.67
N ASN A 139 1.85 -4.09 13.71
CA ASN A 139 0.67 -3.71 12.94
C ASN A 139 0.90 -3.82 11.43
N THR A 140 2.06 -3.38 10.93
CA THR A 140 2.41 -3.51 9.51
C THR A 140 2.40 -4.98 9.09
N LYS A 141 3.06 -5.86 9.86
CA LYS A 141 3.09 -7.30 9.60
C LYS A 141 1.70 -7.93 9.64
N LEU A 142 0.86 -7.51 10.59
CA LEU A 142 -0.53 -7.96 10.74
C LEU A 142 -1.49 -7.46 9.66
N ILE A 143 -1.15 -6.38 8.94
CA ILE A 143 -1.89 -5.97 7.74
C ILE A 143 -1.57 -6.93 6.58
N PHE A 144 -0.30 -7.30 6.40
CA PHE A 144 0.14 -8.15 5.28
C PHE A 144 0.12 -9.68 5.53
N SER A 145 -0.24 -10.14 6.73
CA SER A 145 -0.35 -11.57 7.04
C SER A 145 -1.72 -12.18 6.69
N ASP A 146 -1.88 -13.47 6.91
CA ASP A 146 -3.15 -14.21 6.93
C ASP A 146 -3.90 -14.10 8.28
N SER A 147 -3.27 -13.49 9.29
CA SER A 147 -3.63 -13.67 10.70
C SER A 147 -5.02 -13.13 11.08
N ALA A 148 -5.81 -13.93 11.78
CA ALA A 148 -7.18 -13.59 12.17
C ALA A 148 -7.24 -12.55 13.31
N ILE A 149 -7.03 -11.27 12.99
CA ILE A 149 -7.48 -10.16 13.84
C ILE A 149 -9.00 -9.99 13.65
N PRO A 150 -9.81 -10.06 14.71
CA PRO A 150 -11.25 -9.81 14.63
C PRO A 150 -11.58 -8.45 14.00
N GLY A 151 -12.43 -8.45 12.97
CA GLY A 151 -12.87 -7.22 12.29
C GLY A 151 -11.89 -6.61 11.28
N TRP A 152 -10.76 -7.28 10.99
CA TRP A 152 -9.84 -6.87 9.90
C TRP A 152 -9.91 -7.78 8.67
N ARG A 153 -10.34 -9.04 8.83
CA ARG A 153 -10.40 -10.03 7.74
C ARG A 153 -11.77 -10.71 7.66
N GLN A 154 -12.13 -11.11 6.44
CA GLN A 154 -13.27 -11.97 6.13
C GLN A 154 -12.82 -13.09 5.19
N GLU A 155 -13.31 -14.31 5.41
CA GLU A 155 -13.18 -15.40 4.43
C GLU A 155 -14.25 -15.26 3.34
N ILE A 156 -13.83 -15.44 2.09
CA ILE A 156 -14.71 -15.51 0.93
C ILE A 156 -14.36 -16.75 0.09
N THR A 157 -15.34 -17.26 -0.65
CA THR A 157 -15.11 -18.30 -1.66
C THR A 157 -15.10 -17.66 -3.04
N VAL A 158 -14.05 -17.92 -3.83
CA VAL A 158 -13.91 -17.44 -5.21
C VAL A 158 -15.04 -17.99 -6.09
N GLY A 159 -15.76 -17.09 -6.73
CA GLY A 159 -16.83 -17.39 -7.69
C GLY A 159 -16.33 -17.60 -9.12
N LYS A 160 -17.22 -18.09 -9.98
CA LYS A 160 -16.93 -18.24 -11.41
C LYS A 160 -16.87 -16.87 -12.10
N GLY A 161 -15.69 -16.50 -12.58
CA GLY A 161 -15.44 -15.24 -13.28
C GLY A 161 -14.87 -14.13 -12.39
N ASP A 162 -14.61 -14.42 -11.12
CA ASP A 162 -13.92 -13.48 -10.23
C ASP A 162 -12.47 -13.23 -10.67
N SER A 163 -11.97 -12.06 -10.30
CA SER A 163 -10.57 -11.68 -10.44
C SER A 163 -10.14 -10.88 -9.21
N LEU A 164 -8.84 -10.90 -8.89
CA LEU A 164 -8.28 -10.12 -7.79
C LEU A 164 -8.66 -8.63 -7.86
N PHE A 165 -8.77 -8.06 -9.06
CA PHE A 165 -9.21 -6.68 -9.24
C PHE A 165 -10.68 -6.46 -8.85
N MET A 166 -11.58 -7.37 -9.24
CA MET A 166 -13.00 -7.28 -8.88
C MET A 166 -13.20 -7.46 -7.37
N ILE A 167 -12.54 -8.46 -6.78
CA ILE A 167 -12.57 -8.71 -5.32
C ILE A 167 -12.00 -7.50 -4.57
N ALA A 168 -10.82 -6.99 -4.95
CA ALA A 168 -10.23 -5.82 -4.32
C ALA A 168 -11.16 -4.59 -4.37
N LYS A 169 -11.82 -4.36 -5.52
CA LYS A 169 -12.79 -3.28 -5.69
C LYS A 169 -14.04 -3.47 -4.82
N GLN A 170 -14.57 -4.69 -4.73
CA GLN A 170 -15.77 -5.02 -3.96
C GLN A 170 -15.57 -4.87 -2.46
N TYR A 171 -14.42 -5.33 -1.95
CA TYR A 171 -14.10 -5.31 -0.52
C TYR A 171 -13.32 -4.05 -0.08
N HIS A 172 -13.18 -3.05 -0.97
CA HIS A 172 -12.43 -1.82 -0.72
C HIS A 172 -11.01 -2.08 -0.18
N THR A 173 -10.29 -2.99 -0.82
CA THR A 173 -8.91 -3.35 -0.53
C THR A 173 -8.05 -3.21 -1.80
N THR A 174 -6.79 -3.65 -1.79
CA THR A 174 -5.91 -3.61 -2.97
C THR A 174 -5.56 -5.00 -3.46
N VAL A 175 -5.15 -5.08 -4.73
CA VAL A 175 -4.64 -6.33 -5.32
C VAL A 175 -3.31 -6.73 -4.65
N ASP A 176 -2.41 -5.77 -4.39
CA ASP A 176 -1.14 -6.05 -3.71
C ASP A 176 -1.37 -6.64 -2.28
N LEU A 177 -2.36 -6.12 -1.55
CA LEU A 177 -2.71 -6.59 -0.21
C LEU A 177 -3.34 -7.99 -0.24
N LEU A 178 -4.24 -8.27 -1.18
CA LEU A 178 -4.81 -9.62 -1.37
C LEU A 178 -3.73 -10.65 -1.74
N GLU A 179 -2.80 -10.28 -2.62
CA GLU A 179 -1.70 -11.14 -3.04
C GLU A 179 -0.77 -11.49 -1.88
N GLU A 180 -0.37 -10.50 -1.08
CA GLU A 180 0.53 -10.70 0.06
C GLU A 180 -0.14 -11.45 1.22
N SER A 181 -1.37 -11.07 1.60
CA SER A 181 -2.08 -11.67 2.75
C SER A 181 -2.56 -13.10 2.53
N ASN A 182 -2.67 -13.54 1.27
CA ASN A 182 -3.05 -14.91 0.89
C ASN A 182 -1.86 -15.69 0.31
N HIS A 183 -0.65 -15.11 0.33
CA HIS A 183 0.58 -15.70 -0.18
C HIS A 183 0.47 -16.21 -1.64
N LEU A 184 -0.25 -15.47 -2.48
CA LEU A 184 -0.56 -15.87 -3.85
C LEU A 184 0.68 -15.77 -4.74
N SER A 185 1.10 -16.90 -5.31
CA SER A 185 2.19 -16.97 -6.28
C SER A 185 1.77 -16.62 -7.72
N SER A 186 0.46 -16.48 -7.96
CA SER A 186 -0.10 -16.13 -9.28
C SER A 186 -1.38 -15.29 -9.13
N LYS A 187 -1.76 -14.57 -10.19
CA LYS A 187 -2.99 -13.77 -10.24
C LYS A 187 -4.21 -14.55 -10.77
N ASN A 188 -4.03 -15.82 -11.12
CA ASN A 188 -5.10 -16.69 -11.56
C ASN A 188 -5.84 -17.22 -10.34
N LEU A 189 -7.16 -17.08 -10.33
CA LEU A 189 -8.03 -17.61 -9.28
C LEU A 189 -8.88 -18.77 -9.84
N HIS A 190 -9.14 -19.76 -9.01
CA HIS A 190 -9.96 -20.92 -9.35
C HIS A 190 -11.25 -20.94 -8.51
N PRO A 191 -12.43 -21.17 -9.12
CA PRO A 191 -13.69 -21.19 -8.38
C PRO A 191 -13.68 -22.27 -7.28
N GLY A 192 -14.08 -21.88 -6.07
CA GLY A 192 -14.01 -22.72 -4.88
C GLY A 192 -12.77 -22.49 -3.99
N GLU A 193 -11.77 -21.74 -4.44
CA GLU A 193 -10.68 -21.28 -3.56
C GLU A 193 -11.21 -20.38 -2.43
N ILE A 194 -10.58 -20.44 -1.26
CA ILE A 194 -10.86 -19.54 -0.13
C ILE A 194 -9.82 -18.43 -0.14
N LEU A 195 -10.27 -17.19 -0.03
CA LEU A 195 -9.42 -16.02 0.16
C LEU A 195 -9.80 -15.28 1.44
N HIS A 196 -8.81 -14.89 2.22
CA HIS A 196 -8.91 -13.97 3.34
C HIS A 196 -8.78 -12.54 2.79
N VAL A 197 -9.90 -11.84 2.68
CA VAL A 197 -9.94 -10.45 2.23
C VAL A 197 -9.83 -9.50 3.42
N PHE A 198 -8.99 -8.47 3.28
CA PHE A 198 -8.91 -7.39 4.27
C PHE A 198 -10.15 -6.50 4.19
N THR A 199 -10.89 -6.34 5.29
CA THR A 199 -12.16 -5.60 5.38
C THR A 199 -12.10 -4.40 6.33
N GLY A 200 -10.96 -4.12 6.95
CA GLY A 200 -10.79 -2.98 7.83
C GLY A 200 -10.97 -1.64 7.08
N GLN A 201 -11.70 -0.69 7.66
CA GLN A 201 -11.96 0.60 7.03
C GLN A 201 -10.70 1.48 7.08
N ILE A 202 -10.01 1.58 5.94
CA ILE A 202 -8.78 2.37 5.80
C ILE A 202 -9.09 3.86 5.61
N SER A 203 -8.49 4.71 6.43
CA SER A 203 -8.50 6.17 6.30
C SER A 203 -7.14 6.77 6.65
N LEU A 204 -6.83 7.94 6.10
CA LEU A 204 -5.59 8.67 6.35
C LEU A 204 -5.88 10.03 7.01
N VAL A 205 -5.04 10.44 7.96
CA VAL A 205 -5.09 11.78 8.57
C VAL A 205 -3.70 12.41 8.55
N ALA A 206 -3.53 13.48 7.77
CA ALA A 206 -2.29 14.24 7.70
C ALA A 206 -2.38 15.49 8.59
N SER A 207 -1.34 15.79 9.38
CA SER A 207 -1.21 17.05 10.12
C SER A 207 0.02 17.83 9.64
N LYS A 208 -0.20 19.09 9.26
CA LYS A 208 0.79 19.98 8.65
C LYS A 208 1.82 20.52 9.65
N SER A 209 1.40 20.80 10.88
CA SER A 209 2.23 21.29 11.99
C SER A 209 3.11 20.20 12.58
N LEU A 210 2.57 18.98 12.71
CA LEU A 210 3.31 17.81 13.17
C LEU A 210 4.15 17.16 12.06
N ASN A 211 3.89 17.48 10.78
CA ASN A 211 4.50 16.82 9.61
C ASN A 211 4.38 15.28 9.68
N ILE A 212 3.17 14.80 10.00
CA ILE A 212 2.85 13.37 10.06
C ILE A 212 1.66 12.98 9.18
N LEU A 213 1.64 11.72 8.78
CA LEU A 213 0.50 11.04 8.16
C LEU A 213 0.16 9.80 8.99
N ASN A 214 -1.01 9.80 9.61
CA ASN A 214 -1.55 8.65 10.34
C ASN A 214 -2.33 7.76 9.37
N LEU A 215 -1.92 6.50 9.27
CA LEU A 215 -2.73 5.42 8.71
C LEU A 215 -3.66 4.90 9.80
N LYS A 216 -4.95 4.85 9.49
CA LYS A 216 -6.00 4.39 10.39
C LYS A 216 -6.75 3.20 9.80
N ILE A 217 -7.08 2.23 10.65
CA ILE A 217 -7.97 1.09 10.34
C ILE A 217 -9.10 1.12 11.38
N ASN A 218 -10.35 1.06 10.93
CA ASN A 218 -11.55 1.06 11.80
C ASN A 218 -11.58 2.24 12.80
N GLY A 219 -10.93 3.37 12.47
CA GLY A 219 -10.84 4.54 13.33
C GLY A 219 -9.66 4.55 14.33
N GLU A 220 -8.95 3.45 14.52
CA GLU A 220 -7.72 3.39 15.33
C GLU A 220 -6.47 3.74 14.49
N VAL A 221 -5.49 4.41 15.09
CA VAL A 221 -4.19 4.70 14.42
C VAL A 221 -3.31 3.46 14.52
N VAL A 222 -2.94 2.90 13.37
CA VAL A 222 -2.11 1.68 13.30
C VAL A 222 -0.65 1.97 12.95
N LYS A 223 -0.39 3.08 12.27
CA LYS A 223 0.95 3.55 11.92
C LYS A 223 0.98 5.06 11.68
N THR A 224 2.09 5.69 12.04
CA THR A 224 2.36 7.11 11.75
C THR A 224 3.63 7.21 10.92
N TYR A 225 3.54 7.88 9.77
CA TYR A 225 4.69 8.20 8.92
C TYR A 225 5.09 9.67 9.15
N GLN A 226 6.38 9.97 9.17
CA GLN A 226 6.84 11.34 8.97
C GLN A 226 6.66 11.72 7.50
N VAL A 227 6.23 12.95 7.23
CA VAL A 227 5.99 13.43 5.86
C VAL A 227 6.60 14.81 5.62
N GLY A 228 6.97 15.09 4.39
CA GLY A 228 7.15 16.47 3.92
C GLY A 228 5.81 17.06 3.51
N THR A 229 5.55 18.31 3.86
CA THR A 229 4.33 19.06 3.47
C THR A 229 4.68 20.36 2.75
N GLY A 230 3.67 21.13 2.35
CA GLY A 230 3.83 22.34 1.56
C GLY A 230 4.41 23.52 2.33
N VAL A 231 5.35 24.26 1.71
CA VAL A 231 5.85 25.55 2.23
C VAL A 231 4.68 26.49 2.50
N GLY A 232 4.70 27.22 3.62
CA GLY A 232 3.72 28.28 3.91
C GLY A 232 2.28 27.78 4.04
N GLY A 233 2.07 26.49 4.33
CA GLY A 233 0.74 25.90 4.42
C GLY A 233 0.07 25.60 3.06
N SER A 234 0.83 25.55 1.96
CA SER A 234 0.33 25.24 0.60
C SER A 234 -0.26 23.83 0.43
N THR A 235 -0.10 22.93 1.40
CA THR A 235 -0.91 21.70 1.48
C THR A 235 -2.32 22.07 1.98
N PRO A 236 -3.38 21.84 1.19
CA PRO A 236 -4.73 22.28 1.52
C PRO A 236 -5.32 21.49 2.68
N VAL A 237 -5.97 22.18 3.61
CA VAL A 237 -6.77 21.56 4.68
C VAL A 237 -8.16 21.22 4.15
N GLY A 238 -8.68 20.06 4.54
CA GLY A 238 -9.99 19.56 4.12
C GLY A 238 -10.06 18.03 4.06
N GLU A 239 -11.18 17.52 3.55
CA GLU A 239 -11.36 16.09 3.30
C GLU A 239 -11.25 15.78 1.81
N PHE A 240 -10.36 14.84 1.50
CA PHE A 240 -10.05 14.39 0.16
C PHE A 240 -10.26 12.88 0.03
N LYS A 241 -10.15 12.37 -1.20
CA LYS A 241 -10.14 10.93 -1.51
C LYS A 241 -9.02 10.61 -2.47
N VAL A 242 -8.39 9.45 -2.31
CA VAL A 242 -7.48 8.89 -3.33
C VAL A 242 -8.30 8.53 -4.57
N ILE A 243 -7.99 9.11 -5.73
CA ILE A 243 -8.73 8.90 -7.00
C ILE A 243 -7.96 8.04 -7.99
N ASN A 244 -6.62 8.06 -7.94
CA ASN A 244 -5.79 7.23 -8.80
C ASN A 244 -4.48 6.85 -8.08
N LYS A 245 -3.83 5.83 -8.62
CA LYS A 245 -2.60 5.24 -8.09
C LYS A 245 -1.69 4.85 -9.25
N LEU A 246 -0.42 5.21 -9.17
CA LEU A 246 0.60 4.87 -10.18
C LEU A 246 1.85 4.31 -9.49
N LYS A 247 2.35 3.18 -10.00
CA LYS A 247 3.73 2.74 -9.76
C LYS A 247 4.63 3.42 -10.79
N ASP A 248 5.83 3.81 -10.36
CA ASP A 248 6.88 4.42 -11.17
C ASP A 248 6.36 5.59 -12.03
N PRO A 249 5.77 6.63 -11.39
CA PRO A 249 5.02 7.67 -12.07
C PRO A 249 5.90 8.59 -12.91
N SER A 250 5.38 9.04 -14.06
CA SER A 250 5.92 10.22 -14.76
C SER A 250 5.38 11.49 -14.11
N TRP A 251 6.21 12.53 -14.02
CA TRP A 251 5.83 13.85 -13.50
C TRP A 251 5.57 14.83 -14.64
N HIS A 252 4.42 15.50 -14.60
CA HIS A 252 4.02 16.51 -15.58
C HIS A 252 4.04 17.91 -14.93
N HIS A 253 4.89 18.80 -15.45
CA HIS A 253 5.08 20.15 -14.92
C HIS A 253 5.57 21.08 -16.04
N ASP A 254 5.05 22.32 -16.07
CA ASP A 254 5.33 23.34 -17.08
C ASP A 254 5.22 22.86 -18.54
N GLY A 255 4.19 22.07 -18.83
CA GLY A 255 3.95 21.47 -20.16
C GLY A 255 4.97 20.39 -20.56
N LYS A 256 5.91 20.05 -19.69
CA LYS A 256 6.92 19.00 -19.88
C LYS A 256 6.53 17.74 -19.13
N THR A 257 7.08 16.62 -19.61
CA THR A 257 6.95 15.31 -18.97
C THR A 257 8.33 14.81 -18.59
N TYR A 258 8.52 14.50 -17.33
CA TYR A 258 9.73 13.90 -16.78
C TYR A 258 9.39 12.44 -16.44
N PRO A 259 9.89 11.45 -17.19
CA PRO A 259 9.58 10.04 -16.93
C PRO A 259 10.13 9.59 -15.58
N PHE A 260 9.71 8.42 -15.10
CA PHE A 260 10.34 7.81 -13.93
C PHE A 260 11.84 7.56 -14.19
N GLY A 261 12.67 7.82 -13.18
CA GLY A 261 14.14 7.78 -13.31
C GLY A 261 14.79 9.05 -13.86
N ASP A 262 14.03 10.03 -14.38
CA ASP A 262 14.58 11.35 -14.69
C ASP A 262 14.96 12.09 -13.39
N PRO A 263 16.18 12.63 -13.23
CA PRO A 263 16.58 13.39 -12.04
C PRO A 263 15.69 14.58 -11.68
N LYS A 264 14.86 15.08 -12.62
CA LYS A 264 13.89 16.15 -12.40
C LYS A 264 12.54 15.65 -11.90
N ASN A 265 12.27 14.34 -11.95
CA ASN A 265 11.00 13.78 -11.51
C ASN A 265 10.96 13.66 -9.97
N ILE A 266 10.26 14.60 -9.33
CA ILE A 266 10.20 14.69 -7.87
C ILE A 266 9.28 13.66 -7.17
N LEU A 267 8.57 12.81 -7.92
CA LEU A 267 7.49 11.98 -7.37
C LEU A 267 7.97 10.72 -6.64
N GLY A 268 9.21 10.30 -6.85
CA GLY A 268 9.72 9.02 -6.30
C GLY A 268 9.05 7.81 -6.96
N THR A 269 8.95 6.70 -6.22
CA THR A 269 8.53 5.40 -6.77
C THR A 269 7.01 5.19 -6.86
N ARG A 270 6.20 5.93 -6.08
CA ARG A 270 4.73 5.78 -6.09
C ARG A 270 4.02 7.13 -6.04
N TRP A 271 2.86 7.18 -6.68
CA TRP A 271 1.92 8.30 -6.63
C TRP A 271 0.53 7.80 -6.24
N MET A 272 -0.13 8.51 -5.33
CA MET A 272 -1.55 8.36 -4.97
C MET A 272 -2.21 9.73 -5.07
N GLY A 273 -2.91 9.99 -6.16
CA GLY A 273 -3.50 11.30 -6.43
C GLY A 273 -4.79 11.53 -5.66
N LEU A 274 -4.99 12.75 -5.18
CA LEU A 274 -6.20 13.17 -4.47
C LEU A 274 -7.24 13.74 -5.45
N ASN A 275 -8.51 13.82 -5.04
CA ASN A 275 -9.57 14.54 -5.73
C ASN A 275 -9.41 16.08 -5.71
N PHE A 276 -8.17 16.57 -5.72
CA PHE A 276 -7.80 17.96 -5.80
C PHE A 276 -6.66 18.11 -6.81
N LYS A 277 -6.90 18.85 -7.91
CA LYS A 277 -6.09 18.78 -9.13
C LYS A 277 -4.62 19.14 -8.86
N GLY A 278 -3.71 18.21 -9.18
CA GLY A 278 -2.27 18.39 -9.01
C GLY A 278 -1.73 18.02 -7.62
N TYR A 279 -2.57 17.53 -6.70
CA TYR A 279 -2.17 17.13 -5.35
C TYR A 279 -2.23 15.62 -5.14
N GLY A 280 -1.30 15.11 -4.35
CA GLY A 280 -1.15 13.68 -4.09
C GLY A 280 -0.29 13.38 -2.87
N ILE A 281 -0.29 12.11 -2.50
CA ILE A 281 0.67 11.48 -1.59
C ILE A 281 1.68 10.73 -2.47
N HIS A 282 2.97 11.03 -2.34
CA HIS A 282 4.00 10.45 -3.21
C HIS A 282 5.34 10.23 -2.49
N GLY A 283 6.27 9.54 -3.15
CA GLY A 283 7.63 9.31 -2.67
C GLY A 283 8.50 10.57 -2.80
N THR A 284 9.84 10.41 -2.88
CA THR A 284 10.73 11.55 -3.13
C THR A 284 12.09 11.11 -3.68
N LEU A 285 12.74 11.96 -4.47
CA LEU A 285 14.18 11.83 -4.79
C LEU A 285 15.07 12.55 -3.76
N ASP A 286 14.50 13.39 -2.89
CA ASP A 286 15.19 14.01 -1.76
C ASP A 286 14.56 13.52 -0.44
N PRO A 287 15.11 12.46 0.19
CA PRO A 287 14.67 11.99 1.50
C PRO A 287 14.80 13.03 2.61
N THR A 288 15.66 14.04 2.45
CA THR A 288 15.85 15.10 3.44
C THR A 288 14.71 16.13 3.45
N SER A 289 13.81 16.09 2.45
CA SER A 289 12.58 16.90 2.44
C SER A 289 11.47 16.36 3.34
N VAL A 290 11.56 15.12 3.79
CA VAL A 290 10.63 14.51 4.75
C VAL A 290 10.80 15.15 6.13
N GLY A 291 9.70 15.42 6.83
CA GLY A 291 9.69 16.15 8.10
C GLY A 291 9.79 17.68 7.96
N LYS A 292 9.81 18.21 6.72
CA LYS A 292 9.91 19.65 6.43
C LYS A 292 8.73 20.15 5.60
N GLN A 293 8.31 21.39 5.87
CA GLN A 293 7.42 22.16 5.00
C GLN A 293 8.22 22.69 3.80
N SER A 294 8.37 21.89 2.76
CA SER A 294 9.32 22.07 1.66
C SER A 294 8.79 21.68 0.26
N SER A 295 7.52 21.26 0.17
CA SER A 295 6.87 20.93 -1.11
C SER A 295 6.06 22.11 -1.66
N ALA A 296 5.58 21.97 -2.90
CA ALA A 296 4.58 22.87 -3.49
C ALA A 296 3.13 22.55 -3.04
N GLY A 297 2.96 21.71 -2.00
CA GLY A 297 1.67 21.36 -1.41
C GLY A 297 1.34 19.87 -1.36
N CYS A 298 2.05 19.01 -2.11
CA CYS A 298 1.91 17.54 -2.01
C CYS A 298 2.50 16.99 -0.70
N ILE A 299 1.99 15.83 -0.27
CA ILE A 299 2.49 15.07 0.89
C ILE A 299 3.59 14.12 0.39
N ARG A 300 4.81 14.26 0.93
CA ARG A 300 6.00 13.47 0.56
C ARG A 300 6.35 12.46 1.63
N LEU A 301 6.54 11.20 1.26
CA LEU A 301 7.10 10.13 2.12
C LEU A 301 8.45 9.69 1.57
N LYS A 302 9.20 8.89 2.35
CA LYS A 302 10.31 8.10 1.78
C LYS A 302 9.76 7.07 0.80
N ASN A 303 10.60 6.58 -0.12
CA ASN A 303 10.14 5.66 -1.17
C ASN A 303 9.67 4.32 -0.57
N GLU A 304 10.38 3.82 0.44
CA GLU A 304 10.04 2.56 1.13
C GLU A 304 8.69 2.68 1.87
N GLU A 305 8.45 3.83 2.52
CA GLU A 305 7.23 4.12 3.27
C GLU A 305 6.02 4.35 2.34
N VAL A 306 6.19 5.04 1.21
CA VAL A 306 5.10 5.20 0.22
C VAL A 306 4.81 3.89 -0.50
N GLU A 307 5.79 3.00 -0.68
CA GLU A 307 5.60 1.69 -1.29
C GLU A 307 4.75 0.76 -0.43
N GLU A 308 5.03 0.73 0.87
CA GLU A 308 4.18 0.07 1.85
C GLU A 308 2.76 0.66 1.86
N LEU A 309 2.65 1.99 2.03
CA LEU A 309 1.36 2.67 2.10
C LEU A 309 0.54 2.49 0.80
N TYR A 310 1.20 2.46 -0.36
CA TYR A 310 0.58 2.18 -1.64
C TYR A 310 -0.04 0.78 -1.68
N LYS A 311 0.60 -0.24 -1.11
CA LYS A 311 0.00 -1.58 -1.06
C LYS A 311 -1.22 -1.62 -0.15
N ILE A 312 -1.25 -0.82 0.93
CA ILE A 312 -2.36 -0.81 1.89
C ILE A 312 -3.56 -0.02 1.34
N VAL A 313 -3.34 1.18 0.81
CA VAL A 313 -4.41 2.17 0.55
C VAL A 313 -5.15 1.91 -0.77
N PRO A 314 -6.47 1.59 -0.76
CA PRO A 314 -7.27 1.48 -1.97
C PRO A 314 -7.63 2.84 -2.59
N VAL A 315 -8.05 2.82 -3.87
CA VAL A 315 -8.73 3.98 -4.47
C VAL A 315 -10.09 4.17 -3.78
N GLY A 316 -10.41 5.41 -3.44
CA GLY A 316 -11.61 5.79 -2.68
C GLY A 316 -11.34 6.07 -1.20
N THR A 317 -10.18 5.68 -0.64
CA THR A 317 -9.79 5.99 0.75
C THR A 317 -9.87 7.49 1.03
N VAL A 318 -10.50 7.83 2.15
CA VAL A 318 -10.59 9.20 2.66
C VAL A 318 -9.23 9.63 3.23
N VAL A 319 -8.83 10.85 2.87
CA VAL A 319 -7.62 11.53 3.35
C VAL A 319 -8.07 12.85 3.96
N SER A 320 -8.10 12.91 5.30
CA SER A 320 -8.30 14.17 6.01
C SER A 320 -6.96 14.88 6.15
N ILE A 321 -6.88 16.15 5.76
CA ILE A 321 -5.71 17.00 5.99
C ILE A 321 -6.13 18.09 6.97
N VAL A 322 -5.43 18.14 8.10
CA VAL A 322 -5.61 19.13 9.16
C VAL A 322 -4.34 19.96 9.33
N GLU A 323 -4.44 21.03 10.12
CA GLU A 323 -3.27 21.80 10.55
C GLU A 323 -2.28 20.97 11.39
#